data_AF-A0A962P6I6-F1
#
_entry.id   AF-A0A962P6I6-F1
#
_cell.length_a   1.000
_cell.length_b   1.000
_cell.length_c   1.000
_cell.angle_alpha   90.00
_cell.angle_beta   90.00
_cell.angle_gamma   90.00
#
_symmetry.space_group_name_H-M   'P 1'
#
loop_
_entity.id
_entity.type
_entity.pdbx_description
1 polymer ?
#
loop_
_entity_poly.entity_id
_entity_poly.type
_entity_poly.pdbx_seq_one_letter_code
_entity_poly.pdbx_strand_id
1 'polypeptide(L)'
;MMPNHRSIYFSDIGLFLVLATPWLNEAVMDILLSFGDSSFYVGATRASLNTFMGVAGVLGLGFAALRLRIADSRDVVSISALVKIASSIWLFMLFYKSVSVAFLVLAAADFSAALILIACLIRSR
;
A
#
# COMPACT_ATOMS: atom_id res chain seq x y z
N MET A 1 24.83 6.66 3.29
CA MET A 1 24.43 5.72 2.22
C MET A 1 22.96 5.92 1.97
N MET A 2 22.55 6.32 0.76
CA MET A 2 21.13 6.43 0.44
C MET A 2 20.51 5.02 0.42
N PRO A 3 19.35 4.80 1.04
CA PRO A 3 18.61 3.57 0.85
C PRO A 3 18.34 3.41 -0.64
N ASN A 4 18.68 2.25 -1.19
CA ASN A 4 18.32 1.92 -2.57
C ASN A 4 16.79 2.04 -2.68
N HIS A 5 16.26 2.97 -3.47
CA HIS A 5 14.80 3.20 -3.60
C HIS A 5 14.07 1.95 -4.09
N ARG A 6 14.80 1.01 -4.72
CA ARG A 6 14.31 -0.33 -5.05
C ARG A 6 13.86 -1.14 -3.84
N SER A 7 14.36 -0.86 -2.63
CA SER A 7 13.88 -1.48 -1.39
C SER A 7 12.38 -1.24 -1.16
N ILE A 8 11.86 -0.08 -1.59
CA ILE A 8 10.43 0.22 -1.55
C ILE A 8 9.66 -0.74 -2.46
N TYR A 9 10.18 -1.03 -3.66
CA TYR A 9 9.54 -1.97 -4.59
C TYR A 9 9.60 -3.42 -4.10
N PHE A 10 10.69 -3.83 -3.43
CA PHE A 10 10.76 -5.14 -2.78
C PHE A 10 9.78 -5.25 -1.61
N SER A 11 9.65 -4.19 -0.80
CA SER A 11 8.64 -4.12 0.25
C SER A 11 7.23 -4.21 -0.31
N ASP A 12 6.95 -3.54 -1.43
CA ASP A 12 5.66 -3.59 -2.11
C ASP A 12 5.34 -5.01 -2.61
N ILE A 13 6.33 -5.75 -3.15
CA ILE A 13 6.14 -7.18 -3.50
C ILE A 13 5.71 -7.99 -2.29
N GLY A 14 6.40 -7.85 -1.15
CA GLY A 14 6.07 -8.59 0.05
C GLY A 14 4.65 -8.30 0.53
N LEU A 15 4.29 -7.02 0.60
CA LEU A 15 2.96 -6.57 0.98
C LEU A 15 1.88 -7.12 0.04
N PHE A 16 2.09 -7.00 -1.28
CA PHE A 16 1.11 -7.46 -2.25
C PHE A 16 1.01 -8.98 -2.32
N LEU A 17 2.08 -9.72 -2.06
CA LEU A 17 2.05 -11.18 -1.94
C LEU A 17 1.19 -11.64 -0.75
N VAL A 18 1.35 -10.96 0.39
CA VAL A 18 0.53 -11.21 1.59
C VAL A 18 -0.95 -10.92 1.28
N LEU A 19 -1.26 -9.79 0.65
CA LEU A 19 -2.63 -9.42 0.28
C LEU A 19 -3.24 -10.29 -0.83
N ALA A 20 -2.42 -10.79 -1.77
CA ALA A 20 -2.88 -11.69 -2.84
C ALA A 20 -3.23 -13.09 -2.32
N THR A 21 -2.68 -13.48 -1.18
CA THR A 21 -2.89 -14.81 -0.60
C THR A 21 -4.15 -14.80 0.28
N PRO A 22 -5.21 -15.57 -0.05
CA PRO A 22 -6.52 -15.41 0.60
C PRO A 22 -6.51 -15.48 2.13
N TRP A 23 -5.88 -16.51 2.71
CA TRP A 23 -5.83 -16.69 4.17
C TRP A 23 -4.97 -15.64 4.88
N LEU A 24 -3.91 -15.14 4.23
CA LEU A 24 -3.07 -14.08 4.79
C LEU A 24 -3.76 -12.71 4.70
N ASN A 25 -4.48 -12.45 3.61
CA ASN A 25 -5.29 -11.24 3.46
C ASN A 25 -6.37 -11.17 4.56
N GLU A 26 -7.10 -12.27 4.78
CA GLU A 26 -8.06 -12.34 5.88
C GLU A 26 -7.42 -12.06 7.24
N ALA A 27 -6.27 -12.69 7.53
CA ALA A 27 -5.55 -12.47 8.77
C ALA A 27 -5.09 -11.01 8.94
N VAL A 28 -4.56 -10.39 7.87
CA VAL A 28 -4.15 -8.98 7.89
C VAL A 28 -5.35 -8.07 8.11
N MET A 29 -6.46 -8.32 7.43
CA MET A 29 -7.66 -7.50 7.58
C MET A 29 -8.25 -7.61 8.98
N ASP A 30 -8.27 -8.80 9.57
CA ASP A 30 -8.70 -9.02 10.95
C ASP A 30 -7.81 -8.26 11.94
N ILE A 31 -6.48 -8.29 11.73
CA ILE A 31 -5.54 -7.50 12.54
C ILE A 31 -5.81 -6.00 12.37
N LEU A 32 -5.88 -5.50 11.14
CA LEU A 32 -6.07 -4.07 10.88
C LEU A 32 -7.36 -3.55 11.49
N LEU A 33 -8.42 -4.35 11.47
CA LEU A 33 -9.73 -3.96 11.96
C LEU A 33 -9.94 -4.22 13.45
N SER A 34 -9.10 -5.04 14.09
CA SER A 34 -9.08 -5.21 15.54
C SER A 34 -8.80 -3.91 16.31
N PHE A 35 -8.18 -2.93 15.66
CA PHE A 35 -7.91 -1.59 16.19
C PHE A 35 -9.02 -0.56 15.86
N GLY A 36 -10.19 -1.04 15.43
CA GLY A 36 -11.25 -0.23 14.85
C GLY A 36 -12.65 -0.61 15.31
N ASP A 37 -13.66 -0.03 14.65
CA ASP A 37 -15.05 -0.30 14.95
C ASP A 37 -15.50 -1.65 14.35
N SER A 38 -15.74 -2.63 15.22
CA SER A 38 -16.17 -3.98 14.84
C SER A 38 -17.49 -4.02 14.08
N SER A 39 -18.31 -2.96 14.15
CA SER A 39 -19.60 -2.89 13.46
C SER A 39 -19.47 -2.62 11.95
N PHE A 40 -18.37 -1.99 11.51
CA PHE A 40 -18.13 -1.67 10.11
C PHE A 40 -17.83 -2.91 9.25
N TYR A 41 -17.32 -3.97 9.86
CA TYR A 41 -16.77 -5.13 9.16
C TYR A 41 -17.54 -6.42 9.46
N VAL A 42 -18.84 -6.39 9.18
CA VAL A 42 -19.74 -7.55 9.35
C VAL A 42 -20.43 -7.86 8.02
N GLY A 43 -20.68 -9.16 7.77
CA GLY A 43 -21.48 -9.63 6.64
C GLY A 43 -20.90 -9.27 5.27
N ALA A 44 -21.72 -8.68 4.40
CA ALA A 44 -21.36 -8.40 3.00
C ALA A 44 -20.21 -7.39 2.84
N THR A 45 -20.06 -6.43 3.77
CA THR A 45 -18.97 -5.45 3.74
C THR A 45 -17.61 -6.12 3.91
N ARG A 46 -17.52 -7.09 4.82
CA ARG A 46 -16.31 -7.89 5.05
C ARG A 46 -15.89 -8.68 3.81
N ALA A 47 -16.84 -9.41 3.22
CA ALA A 47 -16.59 -10.18 2.01
C ALA A 47 -16.15 -9.30 0.83
N SER A 48 -16.81 -8.16 0.64
CA SER A 48 -16.49 -7.22 -0.44
C SER A 48 -15.10 -6.61 -0.27
N LEU A 49 -14.74 -6.23 0.96
CA LEU A 49 -13.45 -5.62 1.25
C LEU A 49 -12.31 -6.64 1.12
N ASN A 50 -12.48 -7.87 1.59
CA ASN A 50 -11.49 -8.93 1.39
C ASN A 50 -11.27 -9.27 -0.09
N THR A 51 -12.35 -9.35 -0.85
CA THR A 51 -12.28 -9.60 -2.30
C THR A 51 -11.54 -8.45 -2.99
N PHE A 52 -11.89 -7.20 -2.66
CA PHE A 52 -11.21 -6.03 -3.19
C PHE A 52 -9.71 -6.02 -2.86
N MET A 53 -9.36 -6.25 -1.59
CA MET A 53 -7.96 -6.29 -1.15
C MET A 53 -7.19 -7.43 -1.82
N GLY A 54 -7.83 -8.57 -2.08
CA GLY A 54 -7.22 -9.71 -2.77
C GLY A 54 -6.92 -9.41 -4.23
N VAL A 55 -7.90 -8.84 -4.94
CA VAL A 55 -7.72 -8.40 -6.34
C VAL A 55 -6.67 -7.30 -6.42
N ALA A 56 -6.72 -6.31 -5.53
CA ALA A 56 -5.72 -5.26 -5.44
C ALA A 56 -4.33 -5.82 -5.12
N GLY A 57 -4.23 -6.83 -4.28
CA GLY A 57 -3.00 -7.56 -3.98
C GLY A 57 -2.40 -8.23 -5.22
N VAL A 58 -3.20 -8.98 -5.98
CA VAL A 58 -2.74 -9.65 -7.22
C VAL A 58 -2.27 -8.63 -8.26
N LEU A 59 -3.06 -7.58 -8.48
CA LEU A 59 -2.72 -6.52 -9.43
C LEU A 59 -1.46 -5.76 -8.98
N GLY A 60 -1.39 -5.40 -7.70
CA GLY A 60 -0.25 -4.72 -7.10
C GLY A 60 1.04 -5.53 -7.21
N LEU A 61 0.95 -6.85 -6.98
CA LEU A 61 2.09 -7.77 -7.14
C LEU A 61 2.61 -7.78 -8.57
N GLY A 62 1.70 -7.85 -9.56
CA GLY A 62 2.03 -7.76 -10.98
C GLY A 62 2.74 -6.45 -11.31
N PHE A 63 2.20 -5.32 -10.88
CA PHE A 63 2.82 -4.01 -11.12
C PHE A 63 4.16 -3.82 -10.41
N ALA A 64 4.30 -4.29 -9.16
CA ALA A 64 5.55 -4.22 -8.42
C ALA A 64 6.65 -5.08 -9.07
N ALA A 65 6.30 -6.29 -9.52
CA ALA A 65 7.21 -7.16 -10.26
C ALA A 65 7.64 -6.55 -11.61
N LEU A 66 6.71 -5.91 -12.34
CA LEU A 66 7.03 -5.18 -13.57
C LEU A 66 7.99 -4.01 -13.30
N ARG A 67 7.75 -3.22 -12.25
CA ARG A 67 8.62 -2.08 -11.88
C ARG A 67 10.06 -2.50 -11.60
N LEU A 68 10.28 -3.65 -10.95
CA LEU A 68 11.64 -4.14 -10.70
C LEU A 68 12.39 -4.59 -11.96
N ARG A 69 11.66 -4.97 -13.01
CA ARG A 69 12.21 -5.40 -14.29
C ARG A 69 12.44 -4.26 -15.29
N ILE A 70 11.78 -3.12 -15.11
CA ILE A 70 11.97 -1.94 -15.95
C ILE A 70 13.26 -1.21 -15.50
N ALA A 71 14.01 -0.67 -16.46
CA ALA A 71 15.17 0.17 -16.17
C ALA A 71 14.72 1.41 -15.37
N ASP A 72 15.50 1.80 -14.36
CA ASP A 72 15.15 2.96 -13.54
C ASP A 72 15.03 4.20 -14.42
N SER A 73 13.81 4.74 -14.52
CA SER A 73 13.51 5.96 -15.25
C SER A 73 12.82 6.95 -14.33
N ARG A 74 12.99 8.24 -14.65
CA ARG A 74 12.37 9.33 -13.88
C ARG A 74 10.85 9.22 -13.86
N ASP A 75 10.25 8.70 -14.93
CA ASP A 75 8.81 8.49 -15.02
C ASP A 75 8.34 7.38 -14.07
N VAL A 76 9.10 6.28 -13.95
CA VAL A 76 8.77 5.18 -13.02
C VAL A 76 8.78 5.67 -11.58
N VAL A 77 9.79 6.47 -11.20
CA VAL A 77 9.87 7.04 -9.84
C VAL A 77 8.74 8.05 -9.60
N SER A 78 8.39 8.87 -10.60
CA SER A 78 7.29 9.86 -10.52
C SER A 78 5.93 9.19 -10.36
N ILE A 79 5.63 8.18 -11.18
CA ILE A 79 4.40 7.39 -11.08
C ILE A 79 4.33 6.69 -9.72
N SER A 80 5.44 6.12 -9.24
CA SER A 80 5.49 5.46 -7.93
C SER A 80 5.20 6.45 -6.79
N ALA A 81 5.72 7.67 -6.86
CA ALA A 81 5.44 8.72 -5.87
C ALA A 81 3.95 9.10 -5.87
N LEU A 82 3.33 9.26 -7.05
CA LEU A 82 1.90 9.56 -7.18
C LEU A 82 1.03 8.45 -6.60
N VAL A 83 1.37 7.19 -6.86
CA VAL A 83 0.64 6.03 -6.31
C VAL A 83 0.74 6.01 -4.79
N LYS A 84 1.92 6.30 -4.21
CA LYS A 84 2.09 6.36 -2.75
C LYS A 84 1.31 7.51 -2.11
N ILE A 85 1.23 8.67 -2.77
CA ILE A 85 0.36 9.78 -2.33
C ILE A 85 -1.11 9.37 -2.37
N ALA A 86 -1.57 8.80 -3.48
CA ALA A 86 -2.96 8.38 -3.63
C ALA A 86 -3.36 7.31 -2.61
N SER A 87 -2.48 6.33 -2.37
CA SER A 87 -2.65 5.30 -1.33
C SER A 87 -2.73 5.93 0.06
N SER A 88 -1.80 6.83 0.40
CA SER A 88 -1.80 7.55 1.68
C SER A 88 -3.10 8.34 1.92
N ILE A 89 -3.59 9.06 0.91
CA ILE A 89 -4.87 9.79 0.99
C ILE A 89 -6.04 8.84 1.24
N TRP A 90 -6.10 7.73 0.50
CA TRP A 90 -7.18 6.75 0.65
C TRP A 90 -7.17 6.10 2.04
N LEU A 91 -6.01 5.70 2.55
CA LEU A 91 -5.83 5.16 3.89
C LEU A 91 -6.19 6.19 4.97
N PHE A 92 -5.82 7.45 4.77
CA PHE A 92 -6.20 8.54 5.67
C PHE A 92 -7.72 8.77 5.71
N MET A 93 -8.41 8.63 4.57
CA MET A 93 -9.88 8.70 4.53
C MET A 93 -10.55 7.56 5.33
N LEU A 94 -9.98 6.35 5.31
CA LEU A 94 -10.48 5.24 6.14
C LEU A 94 -10.30 5.53 7.63
N PHE A 95 -9.17 6.12 8.01
CA PHE A 95 -8.96 6.60 9.37
C PHE A 95 -9.97 7.72 9.74
N TYR A 96 -10.17 8.70 8.87
CA TYR A 96 -11.10 9.82 9.12
C TYR A 96 -12.55 9.35 9.27
N LYS A 97 -12.93 8.25 8.62
CA LYS A 97 -14.22 7.56 8.80
C LYS A 97 -14.27 6.66 10.04
N SER A 98 -13.25 6.72 10.91
CA SER A 98 -13.13 5.93 12.14
C SER A 98 -13.14 4.42 11.92
N VAL A 99 -12.72 3.94 10.75
CA VAL A 99 -12.71 2.49 10.46
C VAL A 99 -11.68 1.77 11.33
N SER A 100 -10.46 2.28 11.41
CA SER A 100 -9.40 1.78 12.31
C SER A 100 -8.24 2.77 12.40
N VAL A 101 -7.61 2.84 13.57
CA VAL A 101 -6.36 3.62 13.79
C VAL A 101 -5.18 3.03 13.01
N ALA A 102 -5.19 1.72 12.71
CA ALA A 102 -4.14 1.08 11.94
C ALA A 102 -3.97 1.73 10.54
N PHE A 103 -5.06 2.23 9.94
CA PHE A 103 -4.99 2.91 8.65
C PHE A 103 -4.23 4.24 8.71
N LEU A 104 -4.17 4.93 9.87
CA LEU A 104 -3.34 6.12 10.03
C LEU A 104 -1.84 5.77 9.97
N VAL A 105 -1.45 4.68 10.61
CA VAL A 105 -0.06 4.19 10.60
C VAL A 105 0.35 3.82 9.17
N LEU A 106 -0.52 3.09 8.45
CA LEU A 106 -0.30 2.75 7.04
C LEU A 106 -0.25 3.98 6.15
N ALA A 107 -1.14 4.97 6.36
CA ALA A 107 -1.14 6.22 5.61
C ALA A 107 0.16 6.99 5.80
N ALA A 108 0.68 7.05 7.03
CA ALA A 108 1.95 7.70 7.35
C ALA A 108 3.14 6.97 6.72
N ALA A 109 3.11 5.63 6.68
CA ALA A 109 4.14 4.83 6.03
C ALA A 109 4.19 5.08 4.52
N ASP A 110 3.05 5.06 3.84
CA ASP A 110 2.97 5.36 2.40
C ASP A 110 3.32 6.81 2.08
N PHE A 111 2.93 7.77 2.94
CA PHE A 111 3.34 9.16 2.79
C PHE A 111 4.86 9.32 2.92
N SER A 112 5.48 8.66 3.90
CA SER A 112 6.92 8.67 4.10
C SER A 112 7.66 8.08 2.89
N ALA A 113 7.14 6.98 2.32
CA ALA A 113 7.67 6.41 1.09
C ALA A 113 7.54 7.38 -0.10
N ALA A 114 6.42 8.10 -0.22
CA ALA A 114 6.25 9.13 -1.24
C ALA A 114 7.30 10.26 -1.11
N LEU A 115 7.57 10.74 0.10
CA LEU A 115 8.59 11.77 0.35
C LEU A 115 9.99 11.30 -0.05
N ILE A 116 10.35 10.04 0.23
CA ILE A 116 11.63 9.46 -0.19
C ILE A 116 11.74 9.43 -1.72
N LEU A 117 10.68 9.02 -2.42
CA LEU A 117 10.65 9.01 -3.89
C LEU A 117 10.74 10.42 -4.49
N ILE A 118 10.04 11.40 -3.90
CA ILE A 118 10.12 12.81 -4.31
C ILE A 118 11.54 13.36 -4.09
N ALA A 119 12.17 13.09 -2.96
CA ALA A 119 13.54 13.48 -2.70
C ALA A 119 14.52 12.89 -3.74
N CYS A 120 14.28 11.63 -4.15
CA CYS A 120 15.03 10.99 -5.24
C CYS A 120 14.84 11.70 -6.59
N LEU A 121 13.61 12.15 -6.91
CA LEU A 121 13.31 12.89 -8.15
C LEU A 121 13.95 14.28 -8.20
N ILE A 122 13.97 14.99 -7.08
CA ILE A 122 14.55 16.33 -6.98
C ILE A 122 16.07 16.26 -7.17
N ARG A 123 16.73 15.27 -6.56
CA ARG A 123 18.19 15.10 -6.62
C ARG A 123 18.71 14.51 -7.94
N SER A 124 17.83 13.91 -8.74
CA SER A 124 18.16 13.41 -10.08
C SER A 124 18.13 14.49 -11.17
N ARG A 125 17.84 15.76 -10.81
CA ARG A 125 18.06 16.93 -11.66
C ARG A 125 19.46 17.48 -11.46
#